data_AF-A0AAW1GGP4-F1
#
_entry.id   AF-A0AAW1GGP4-F1
#
_cell.length_a   1.000
_cell.length_b   1.000
_cell.length_c   1.000
_cell.angle_alpha   90.00
_cell.angle_beta   90.00
_cell.angle_gamma   90.00
#
_symmetry.space_group_name_H-M   'P 1'
#
loop_
_entity.id
_entity.type
_entity.pdbx_description
1 polymer ?
#
loop_
_entity_poly.entity_id
_entity_poly.type
_entity_poly.pdbx_seq_one_letter_code
_entity_poly.pdbx_strand_id
1 'polypeptide(L)'
;METNASSRGEDIPASSILSVEETIEQSIGSINLTQILQIVLVSLPMFFDSQQTFISIFAHKQPAWHCTTNNASCTSKSNICNLPNTDWAWNSKNTHTSIMSEWDLECANSFYAGMPATSYFVGCFLGGVLLATLGDSSLGRKKLLCLTSLTMSLAAFASTFSPNIWVYSVFRFICGAGRAPVGVCVLILLTERVSKRWRSQAAMAAFTSFSLGILALTGIAFLTRGFSWRYLYLWTSIPGILCSVACYFFAFESPRWLYMQGRENDAVAVLRSLGSNTLISPNLPKAVNTEQQITKTNIFTSLKILVGKRWAVMRLLASMLLGFGNGLLYFGMFLGVGNLGFNIYLTSVFNALLSLVSYALTFLWWMQHCNRKPSLLGFCTISGATCIAMILGSVFDPIMILIGRKNIIYSYGIFGLTMLLCGFLVLCLPETRGKVLCDTMEEQELMDNNK
;
A
#
# COMPACT_ATOMS: atom_id res chain seq x y z
N MET A 1 -12.77 2.51 77.67
CA MET A 1 -12.09 1.57 76.75
C MET A 1 -12.90 1.53 75.48
N GLU A 2 -12.36 2.18 74.46
CA GLU A 2 -12.88 2.30 73.11
C GLU A 2 -12.86 0.93 72.41
N THR A 3 -13.88 0.64 71.60
CA THR A 3 -13.70 -0.16 70.38
C THR A 3 -14.70 0.29 69.31
N ASN A 4 -14.12 0.73 68.20
CA ASN A 4 -14.75 1.23 66.98
C ASN A 4 -15.67 0.19 66.32
N ALA A 5 -16.91 0.59 66.02
CA ALA A 5 -17.75 -0.05 65.01
C ALA A 5 -17.52 0.66 63.67
N SER A 6 -16.60 0.13 62.86
CA SER A 6 -16.41 0.51 61.46
C SER A 6 -17.48 -0.20 60.62
N SER A 7 -18.34 0.58 59.98
CA SER A 7 -19.28 0.14 58.95
C SER A 7 -18.56 -0.59 57.80
N ARG A 8 -18.85 -1.87 57.63
CA ARG A 8 -18.57 -2.61 56.38
C ARG A 8 -19.40 -1.96 55.27
N GLY A 9 -18.73 -1.28 54.35
CA GLY A 9 -19.29 -1.00 53.03
C GLY A 9 -19.47 -2.34 52.31
N GLU A 10 -20.66 -2.56 51.76
CA GLU A 10 -20.91 -3.63 50.83
C GLU A 10 -20.12 -3.36 49.56
N ASP A 11 -19.12 -4.20 49.29
CA ASP A 11 -18.42 -4.27 48.01
C ASP A 11 -19.44 -4.71 46.94
N ILE A 12 -19.97 -3.74 46.20
CA ILE A 12 -20.66 -3.99 44.93
C ILE A 12 -19.60 -4.58 43.99
N PRO A 13 -19.76 -5.83 43.50
CA PRO A 13 -18.80 -6.41 42.59
C PRO A 13 -18.75 -5.57 41.32
N ALA A 14 -17.54 -5.13 40.94
CA ALA A 14 -17.27 -4.42 39.69
C ALA A 14 -17.66 -5.32 38.50
N SER A 15 -18.93 -5.29 38.12
CA SER A 15 -19.38 -5.79 36.83
C SER A 15 -18.68 -4.96 35.76
N SER A 16 -17.76 -5.61 35.06
CA SER A 16 -17.00 -5.15 33.90
C SER A 16 -17.72 -4.02 33.16
N ILE A 17 -17.22 -2.79 33.30
CA ILE A 17 -17.47 -1.74 32.31
C ILE A 17 -16.74 -2.23 31.06
N LEU A 18 -17.45 -2.98 30.21
CA LEU A 18 -16.94 -3.41 28.92
C LEU A 18 -16.47 -2.14 28.20
N SER A 19 -15.23 -2.13 27.72
CA SER A 19 -14.76 -0.97 26.94
C SER A 19 -15.70 -0.78 25.75
N VAL A 20 -15.86 0.48 25.29
CA VAL A 20 -16.66 0.79 24.10
C VAL A 20 -16.19 -0.07 22.93
N GLU A 21 -14.87 -0.28 22.81
CA GLU A 21 -14.25 -1.20 21.87
C GLU A 21 -14.77 -2.64 21.98
N GLU A 22 -14.80 -3.22 23.18
CA GLU A 22 -15.31 -4.58 23.40
C GLU A 22 -16.80 -4.69 23.09
N THR A 23 -17.57 -3.64 23.36
CA THR A 23 -19.02 -3.61 23.08
C THR A 23 -19.29 -3.57 21.58
N ILE A 24 -18.56 -2.73 20.84
CA ILE A 24 -18.61 -2.70 19.38
C ILE A 24 -18.13 -4.04 18.81
N GLU A 25 -17.09 -4.64 19.38
CA GLU A 25 -16.56 -5.92 18.91
C GLU A 25 -17.54 -7.08 19.11
N GLN A 26 -18.20 -7.18 20.26
CA GLN A 26 -19.24 -8.17 20.51
C GLN A 26 -20.47 -7.99 19.60
N SER A 27 -20.74 -6.75 19.16
CA SER A 27 -21.84 -6.45 18.25
C SER A 27 -21.58 -6.92 16.81
N ILE A 28 -20.31 -7.03 16.38
CA ILE A 28 -19.95 -7.47 15.03
C ILE A 28 -19.92 -9.01 15.02
N GLY A 29 -21.04 -9.61 14.61
CA GLY A 29 -21.21 -11.06 14.47
C GLY A 29 -20.38 -11.72 13.37
N SER A 30 -20.82 -12.90 12.92
CA SER A 30 -20.22 -13.63 11.79
C SER A 30 -20.23 -12.82 10.49
N ILE A 31 -19.29 -13.10 9.58
CA ILE A 31 -19.24 -12.43 8.28
C ILE A 31 -20.55 -12.63 7.52
N ASN A 32 -21.20 -11.50 7.22
CA ASN A 32 -22.42 -11.45 6.42
C ASN A 32 -22.11 -11.08 4.97
N LEU A 33 -23.00 -11.40 4.04
CA LEU A 33 -22.85 -11.05 2.62
C LEU A 33 -22.66 -9.54 2.40
N THR A 34 -23.38 -8.72 3.16
CA THR A 34 -23.23 -7.25 3.15
C THR A 34 -21.83 -6.82 3.55
N GLN A 35 -21.21 -7.50 4.53
CA GLN A 35 -19.84 -7.20 4.94
C GLN A 35 -18.85 -7.58 3.83
N ILE A 36 -19.04 -8.72 3.17
CA ILE A 36 -18.21 -9.13 2.02
C ILE A 36 -18.33 -8.12 0.87
N LEU A 37 -19.55 -7.71 0.53
CA LEU A 37 -19.80 -6.70 -0.52
C LEU A 37 -19.10 -5.37 -0.17
N GLN A 38 -19.17 -4.95 1.10
CA GLN A 38 -18.50 -3.75 1.58
C GLN A 38 -16.97 -3.89 1.58
N ILE A 39 -16.42 -5.07 1.87
CA ILE A 39 -14.98 -5.34 1.77
C ILE A 39 -14.51 -5.17 0.33
N VAL A 40 -15.23 -5.79 -0.62
CA VAL A 40 -14.90 -5.68 -2.05
C VAL A 40 -15.04 -4.22 -2.53
N LEU A 41 -16.14 -3.54 -2.18
CA LEU A 41 -16.37 -2.16 -2.61
C LEU A 41 -15.28 -1.21 -2.09
N VAL A 42 -14.88 -1.33 -0.82
CA VAL A 42 -13.85 -0.47 -0.21
C VAL A 42 -12.43 -0.84 -0.65
N SER A 43 -12.21 -2.06 -1.17
CA SER A 43 -10.93 -2.44 -1.73
C SER A 43 -10.72 -1.95 -3.17
N LEU A 44 -11.78 -1.60 -3.92
CA LEU A 44 -11.67 -1.11 -5.30
C LEU A 44 -10.82 0.17 -5.46
N PRO A 45 -10.87 1.19 -4.57
CA PRO A 45 -9.94 2.32 -4.65
C PRO A 45 -8.46 1.92 -4.67
N MET A 46 -8.06 0.84 -3.97
CA MET A 46 -6.68 0.32 -4.01
C MET A 46 -6.29 -0.26 -5.38
N PHE A 47 -7.26 -0.75 -6.13
CA PHE A 47 -7.03 -1.21 -7.51
C PHE A 47 -6.62 -0.03 -8.41
N PHE A 48 -7.31 1.10 -8.33
CA PHE A 48 -6.97 2.28 -9.13
C PHE A 48 -5.71 2.99 -8.64
N ASP A 49 -5.48 2.95 -7.32
CA ASP A 49 -4.27 3.47 -6.70
C ASP A 49 -2.99 2.80 -7.22
N SER A 50 -3.02 1.47 -7.41
CA SER A 50 -1.87 0.75 -7.99
C SER A 50 -1.66 1.12 -9.46
N GLN A 51 -2.74 1.27 -10.24
CA GLN A 51 -2.65 1.71 -11.63
C GLN A 51 -1.94 3.07 -11.74
N GLN A 52 -2.37 4.07 -10.97
CA GLN A 52 -1.80 5.43 -11.07
C GLN A 52 -0.36 5.53 -10.57
N THR A 53 0.04 4.61 -9.70
CA THR A 53 1.41 4.54 -9.19
C THR A 53 2.39 3.99 -10.20
N PHE A 54 1.97 2.98 -10.95
CA PHE A 54 2.84 2.25 -11.87
C PHE A 54 2.64 2.64 -13.34
N ILE A 55 1.67 3.50 -13.65
CA ILE A 55 1.39 3.95 -15.02
C ILE A 55 2.61 4.56 -15.72
N SER A 56 3.49 5.24 -14.97
CA SER A 56 4.70 5.85 -15.52
C SER A 56 5.67 4.84 -16.12
N ILE A 57 5.70 3.59 -15.62
CA ILE A 57 6.57 2.52 -16.16
C ILE A 57 6.25 2.27 -17.64
N PHE A 58 4.96 2.31 -18.00
CA PHE A 58 4.51 2.07 -19.36
C PHE A 58 4.46 3.35 -20.18
N ALA A 59 4.04 4.48 -19.59
CA ALA A 59 3.94 5.75 -20.29
C ALA A 59 5.31 6.35 -20.67
N HIS A 60 6.35 6.10 -19.87
CA HIS A 60 7.73 6.56 -20.12
C HIS A 60 8.57 5.52 -20.86
N LYS A 61 7.99 4.41 -21.30
CA LYS A 61 8.74 3.35 -21.98
C LYS A 61 9.36 3.88 -23.27
N GLN A 62 10.67 3.74 -23.41
CA GLN A 62 11.36 4.03 -24.67
C GLN A 62 10.87 3.08 -25.78
N PRO A 63 10.44 3.60 -26.95
CA PRO A 63 10.08 2.75 -28.08
C PRO A 63 11.32 2.04 -28.62
N ALA A 64 11.10 0.94 -29.35
CA ALA A 64 12.20 0.35 -30.13
C ALA A 64 12.53 1.27 -31.31
N TRP A 65 13.80 1.35 -31.67
CA TRP A 65 14.31 2.16 -32.78
C TRP A 65 15.13 1.31 -33.75
N HIS A 66 15.34 1.82 -34.97
CA HIS A 66 16.17 1.22 -36.00
C HIS A 66 17.00 2.29 -36.71
N CYS A 67 18.11 1.90 -37.31
CA CYS A 67 18.88 2.76 -38.20
C CYS A 67 18.17 2.87 -39.55
N THR A 68 18.05 4.09 -40.08
CA THR A 68 17.46 4.38 -41.39
C THR A 68 18.49 4.24 -42.51
N THR A 69 19.76 4.53 -42.22
CA THR A 69 20.89 4.47 -43.15
C THR A 69 21.80 3.28 -42.85
N ASN A 70 22.20 2.52 -43.87
CA ASN A 70 23.15 1.40 -43.77
C ASN A 70 24.62 1.90 -43.69
N ASN A 71 24.88 2.93 -42.89
CA ASN A 71 26.23 3.43 -42.64
C ASN A 71 26.88 2.68 -41.48
N ALA A 72 28.20 2.49 -41.53
CA ALA A 72 28.97 1.81 -40.48
C ALA A 72 28.92 2.53 -39.10
N SER A 73 28.45 3.78 -39.05
CA SER A 73 28.26 4.59 -37.84
C SER A 73 27.03 4.19 -37.02
N CYS A 74 25.95 3.71 -37.66
CA CYS A 74 24.71 3.36 -36.99
C CYS A 74 24.61 1.83 -36.82
N THR A 75 24.76 1.36 -35.59
CA THR A 75 24.57 -0.05 -35.23
C THR A 75 23.55 -0.18 -34.11
N SER A 76 22.91 -1.34 -33.97
CA SER A 76 21.91 -1.59 -32.91
C SER A 76 22.45 -1.47 -31.47
N LYS A 77 23.76 -1.29 -31.30
CA LYS A 77 24.44 -1.06 -30.00
C LYS A 77 24.93 0.38 -29.81
N SER A 78 24.83 1.23 -30.82
CA SER A 78 25.23 2.63 -30.73
C SER A 78 24.24 3.42 -29.86
N ASN A 79 24.74 4.46 -29.19
CA ASN A 79 23.91 5.31 -28.34
C ASN A 79 23.19 6.33 -29.22
N ILE A 80 21.84 6.34 -29.17
CA ILE A 80 20.98 7.27 -29.94
C ILE A 80 21.45 8.72 -29.81
N CYS A 81 21.90 9.12 -28.63
CA CYS A 81 22.27 10.51 -28.36
C CYS A 81 23.54 11.00 -29.06
N ASN A 82 24.35 10.08 -29.60
CA ASN A 82 25.53 10.42 -30.39
C ASN A 82 25.27 10.36 -31.90
N LEU A 83 24.06 9.98 -32.31
CA LEU A 83 23.67 9.87 -33.72
C LEU A 83 22.87 11.11 -34.14
N PRO A 84 23.05 11.61 -35.37
CA PRO A 84 22.18 12.64 -35.92
C PRO A 84 20.77 12.06 -36.16
N ASN A 85 19.74 12.91 -36.00
CA ASN A 85 18.33 12.52 -36.12
C ASN A 85 17.91 11.94 -37.48
N THR A 86 18.76 12.05 -38.51
CA THR A 86 18.51 11.48 -39.84
C THR A 86 18.89 10.01 -39.96
N ASP A 87 19.76 9.51 -39.08
CA ASP A 87 20.35 8.16 -39.17
C ASP A 87 19.54 7.09 -38.43
N TRP A 88 18.52 7.48 -37.68
CA TRP A 88 17.69 6.57 -36.91
C TRP A 88 16.22 7.00 -36.92
N ALA A 89 15.32 6.03 -36.74
CA ALA A 89 13.88 6.26 -36.61
C ALA A 89 13.24 5.27 -35.63
N TRP A 90 12.12 5.68 -35.02
CA TRP A 90 11.34 4.79 -34.16
C TRP A 90 10.67 3.67 -34.97
N ASN A 91 10.68 2.44 -34.45
CA ASN A 91 10.00 1.29 -35.07
C ASN A 91 8.48 1.38 -34.99
N SER A 92 7.98 2.24 -34.09
CA SER A 92 6.55 2.47 -33.96
C SER A 92 6.02 3.26 -35.15
N LYS A 93 4.93 2.79 -35.78
CA LYS A 93 4.24 3.53 -36.85
C LYS A 93 3.81 4.94 -36.42
N ASN A 94 3.63 5.16 -35.11
CA ASN A 94 3.31 6.44 -34.50
C ASN A 94 4.51 6.93 -33.67
N THR A 95 5.00 8.12 -33.95
CA THR A 95 6.12 8.77 -33.22
C THR A 95 5.73 9.13 -31.78
N HIS A 96 4.44 9.34 -31.49
CA HIS A 96 3.92 9.81 -30.19
C HIS A 96 3.35 8.70 -29.30
N THR A 97 3.94 7.50 -29.31
CA THR A 97 3.46 6.38 -28.46
C THR A 97 3.80 6.55 -26.99
N SER A 98 4.90 7.21 -26.67
CA SER A 98 5.41 7.35 -25.30
C SER A 98 5.71 8.80 -24.96
N ILE A 99 5.74 9.12 -23.66
CA ILE A 99 6.15 10.44 -23.16
C ILE A 99 7.58 10.75 -23.59
N MET A 100 8.45 9.74 -23.62
CA MET A 100 9.84 9.91 -24.06
C MET A 100 9.92 10.35 -25.52
N SER A 101 9.15 9.71 -26.40
CA SER A 101 9.17 9.98 -27.84
C SER A 101 8.30 11.18 -28.27
N GLU A 102 7.39 11.66 -27.43
CA GLU A 102 6.57 12.83 -27.73
C GLU A 102 7.27 14.15 -27.38
N TRP A 103 8.11 14.16 -26.35
CA TRP A 103 8.84 15.34 -25.89
C TRP A 103 10.35 15.23 -26.08
N ASP A 104 10.81 14.30 -26.93
CA ASP A 104 12.21 14.04 -27.29
C ASP A 104 13.16 13.99 -26.07
N LEU A 105 12.76 13.19 -25.07
CA LEU A 105 13.44 13.12 -23.77
C LEU A 105 14.54 12.06 -23.71
N GLU A 106 14.79 11.29 -24.77
CA GLU A 106 15.81 10.23 -24.77
C GLU A 106 17.22 10.72 -24.43
N CYS A 107 17.55 11.96 -24.82
CA CYS A 107 18.87 12.56 -24.65
C CYS A 107 18.84 13.78 -23.72
N ALA A 108 17.69 14.07 -23.14
CA ALA A 108 17.56 15.10 -22.13
C ALA A 108 18.29 14.68 -20.84
N ASN A 109 18.74 15.67 -20.06
CA ASN A 109 19.35 15.41 -18.76
C ASN A 109 18.42 14.53 -17.90
N SER A 110 19.02 13.59 -17.15
CA SER A 110 18.32 12.66 -16.24
C SER A 110 17.33 13.38 -15.30
N PHE A 111 17.61 14.63 -14.95
CA PHE A 111 16.72 15.49 -14.18
C PHE A 111 15.33 15.65 -14.83
N TYR A 112 15.25 15.93 -16.14
CA TYR A 112 13.98 16.11 -16.84
C TYR A 112 13.19 14.81 -16.92
N ALA A 113 13.85 13.70 -17.28
CA ALA A 113 13.19 12.40 -17.38
C ALA A 113 12.64 11.90 -16.02
N GLY A 114 13.34 12.20 -14.92
CA GLY A 114 12.96 11.82 -13.56
C GLY A 114 11.98 12.78 -12.86
N MET A 115 11.75 13.99 -13.40
CA MET A 115 10.93 15.01 -12.76
C MET A 115 9.48 14.57 -12.47
N PRO A 116 8.76 13.89 -13.38
CA PRO A 116 7.39 13.47 -13.11
C PRO A 116 7.27 12.39 -12.02
N ALA A 117 8.28 11.53 -11.90
CA ALA A 117 8.31 10.50 -10.86
C ALA A 117 8.62 11.11 -9.48
N THR A 118 9.59 12.01 -9.41
CA THR A 118 9.95 12.70 -8.16
C THR A 118 8.81 13.59 -7.66
N SER A 119 8.17 14.37 -8.54
CA SER A 119 7.00 15.20 -8.20
C SER A 119 5.83 14.37 -7.65
N TYR A 120 5.58 13.18 -8.19
CA TYR A 120 4.56 12.25 -7.66
C TYR A 120 4.84 11.86 -6.21
N PHE A 121 6.07 11.44 -5.88
CA PHE A 121 6.40 11.03 -4.51
C PHE A 121 6.51 12.20 -3.52
N VAL A 122 6.96 13.37 -3.96
CA VAL A 122 6.91 14.60 -3.16
C VAL A 122 5.44 14.98 -2.86
N GLY A 123 4.56 14.82 -3.85
CA GLY A 123 3.11 14.95 -3.67
C GLY A 123 2.57 13.97 -2.63
N CYS A 124 2.95 12.70 -2.69
CA CYS A 124 2.56 11.69 -1.69
C CYS A 124 2.98 12.10 -0.26
N PHE A 125 4.20 12.63 -0.09
CA PHE A 125 4.69 13.07 1.22
C PHE A 125 3.86 14.23 1.79
N LEU A 126 3.69 15.30 1.00
CA LEU A 126 2.94 16.49 1.44
C LEU A 126 1.44 16.20 1.62
N GLY A 127 0.86 15.44 0.69
CA GLY A 127 -0.54 15.00 0.75
C GLY A 127 -0.80 14.15 1.98
N GLY A 128 0.10 13.24 2.33
CA GLY A 128 -0.02 12.41 3.53
C GLY A 128 -0.09 13.24 4.81
N VAL A 129 0.75 14.26 4.96
CA VAL A 129 0.74 15.14 6.15
C VAL A 129 -0.53 15.99 6.20
N LEU A 130 -0.90 16.66 5.10
CA LEU A 130 -2.03 17.58 5.08
C LEU A 130 -3.37 16.84 5.17
N LEU A 131 -3.58 15.83 4.33
CA LEU A 131 -4.88 15.14 4.21
C LEU A 131 -5.16 14.18 5.36
N ALA A 132 -4.13 13.62 6.03
CA ALA A 132 -4.34 12.81 7.23
C ALA A 132 -4.99 13.63 8.35
N THR A 133 -4.50 14.85 8.59
CA THR A 133 -5.04 15.74 9.63
C THR A 133 -6.48 16.18 9.34
N LEU A 134 -6.80 16.39 8.06
CA LEU A 134 -8.15 16.72 7.60
C LEU A 134 -9.12 15.54 7.77
N GLY A 135 -8.65 14.30 7.56
CA GLY A 135 -9.43 13.08 7.79
C GLY A 135 -9.80 12.85 9.24
N ASP A 136 -8.85 13.06 10.15
CA ASP A 136 -9.05 12.86 11.58
C ASP A 136 -10.00 13.91 12.18
N SER A 137 -9.88 15.16 11.72
CA SER A 137 -10.62 16.28 12.31
C SER A 137 -12.06 16.43 11.83
N SER A 138 -12.31 16.40 10.51
CA SER A 138 -13.56 16.97 9.95
C SER A 138 -14.25 16.11 8.88
N LEU A 139 -13.50 15.41 8.04
CA LEU A 139 -14.08 14.72 6.88
C LEU A 139 -14.57 13.31 7.19
N GLY A 140 -13.96 12.61 8.16
CA GLY A 140 -14.19 11.18 8.37
C GLY A 140 -13.52 10.32 7.30
N ARG A 141 -13.52 9.00 7.51
CA ARG A 141 -12.71 8.07 6.71
C ARG A 141 -13.30 7.84 5.32
N LYS A 142 -14.61 7.65 5.20
CA LYS A 142 -15.29 7.43 3.91
C LYS A 142 -15.18 8.66 3.01
N LYS A 143 -15.50 9.85 3.51
CA LYS A 143 -15.48 11.07 2.67
C LYS A 143 -14.05 11.42 2.25
N LEU A 144 -13.08 11.26 3.16
CA LEU A 144 -11.68 11.44 2.81
C LEU A 144 -11.26 10.48 1.69
N LEU A 145 -11.56 9.19 1.81
CA LEU A 145 -11.25 8.20 0.77
C LEU A 145 -11.85 8.56 -0.59
N CYS A 146 -13.12 9.00 -0.62
CA CYS A 146 -13.78 9.38 -1.87
C CYS A 146 -13.16 10.63 -2.48
N LEU A 147 -12.88 11.66 -1.66
CA LEU A 147 -12.27 12.92 -2.11
C LEU A 147 -10.87 12.68 -2.67
N THR A 148 -10.07 11.85 -2.00
CA THR A 148 -8.67 11.63 -2.35
C THR A 148 -8.52 10.74 -3.56
N SER A 149 -9.35 9.68 -3.65
CA SER A 149 -9.48 8.86 -4.85
C SER A 149 -9.99 9.67 -6.04
N LEU A 150 -10.97 10.55 -5.86
CA LEU A 150 -11.48 11.41 -6.93
C LEU A 150 -10.41 12.40 -7.40
N THR A 151 -9.69 13.04 -6.47
CA THR A 151 -8.59 13.97 -6.78
C THR A 151 -7.48 13.27 -7.56
N MET A 152 -7.10 12.05 -7.15
CA MET A 152 -6.12 11.23 -7.86
C MET A 152 -6.58 10.92 -9.30
N SER A 153 -7.81 10.46 -9.48
CA SER A 153 -8.33 10.09 -10.80
C SER A 153 -8.56 11.31 -11.70
N LEU A 154 -9.02 12.45 -11.18
CA LEU A 154 -9.17 13.70 -11.93
C LEU A 154 -7.80 14.26 -12.37
N ALA A 155 -6.79 14.22 -11.50
CA ALA A 155 -5.43 14.64 -11.86
C ALA A 155 -4.82 13.72 -12.94
N ALA A 156 -5.07 12.41 -12.86
CA ALA A 156 -4.69 11.45 -13.89
C ALA A 156 -5.40 11.73 -15.23
N PHE A 157 -6.69 12.06 -15.20
CA PHE A 157 -7.44 12.45 -16.39
C PHE A 157 -6.88 13.75 -17.00
N ALA A 158 -6.64 14.77 -16.16
CA ALA A 158 -6.06 16.04 -16.59
C ALA A 158 -4.66 15.88 -17.23
N SER A 159 -3.89 14.86 -16.78
CA SER A 159 -2.57 14.55 -17.35
C SER A 159 -2.62 14.23 -18.84
N THR A 160 -3.76 13.75 -19.37
CA THR A 160 -3.94 13.46 -20.80
C THR A 160 -3.86 14.70 -21.69
N PHE A 161 -4.20 15.87 -21.15
CA PHE A 161 -4.20 17.14 -21.86
C PHE A 161 -2.91 17.94 -21.64
N SER A 162 -1.91 17.35 -20.98
CA SER A 162 -0.65 18.06 -20.72
C SER A 162 0.12 18.30 -22.02
N PRO A 163 0.46 19.57 -22.35
CA PRO A 163 1.19 19.89 -23.57
C PRO A 163 2.71 19.73 -23.39
N ASN A 164 3.20 19.71 -22.16
CA ASN A 164 4.62 19.64 -21.83
C ASN A 164 4.85 18.89 -20.50
N ILE A 165 6.12 18.53 -20.27
CA ILE A 165 6.55 17.78 -19.08
C ILE A 165 6.33 18.53 -17.76
N TRP A 166 6.34 19.86 -17.76
CA TRP A 166 6.15 20.68 -16.56
C TRP A 166 4.71 20.58 -16.06
N VAL A 167 3.74 20.80 -16.95
CA VAL A 167 2.31 20.67 -16.65
C VAL A 167 1.99 19.23 -16.27
N TYR A 168 2.57 18.25 -16.97
CA TYR A 168 2.45 16.85 -16.59
C TYR A 168 2.99 16.57 -15.18
N SER A 169 4.15 17.11 -14.82
CA SER A 169 4.73 16.96 -13.48
C SER A 169 3.85 17.57 -12.38
N VAL A 170 3.20 18.71 -12.65
CA VAL A 170 2.22 19.30 -11.72
C VAL A 170 1.02 18.38 -11.52
N PHE A 171 0.47 17.80 -12.58
CA PHE A 171 -0.63 16.83 -12.44
C PHE A 171 -0.19 15.55 -11.72
N ARG A 172 1.04 15.07 -11.96
CA ARG A 172 1.62 13.96 -11.21
C ARG A 172 1.77 14.29 -9.72
N PHE A 173 2.18 15.51 -9.38
CA PHE A 173 2.22 15.97 -7.99
C PHE A 173 0.85 15.91 -7.32
N ILE A 174 -0.20 16.45 -7.96
CA ILE A 174 -1.57 16.43 -7.44
C ILE A 174 -2.09 14.99 -7.30
N CYS A 175 -1.80 14.14 -8.29
CA CYS A 175 -2.14 12.72 -8.27
C CYS A 175 -1.48 12.01 -7.06
N GLY A 176 -0.20 12.27 -6.82
CA GLY A 176 0.53 11.75 -5.66
C GLY A 176 -0.06 12.24 -4.33
N ALA A 177 -0.41 13.52 -4.23
CA ALA A 177 -1.07 14.06 -3.04
C ALA A 177 -2.40 13.35 -2.74
N GLY A 178 -3.21 13.08 -3.77
CA GLY A 178 -4.45 12.30 -3.66
C GLY A 178 -4.22 10.84 -3.25
N ARG A 179 -3.16 10.19 -3.73
CA ARG A 179 -2.84 8.80 -3.38
C ARG A 179 -2.57 8.58 -1.89
N ALA A 180 -1.84 9.49 -1.25
CA ALA A 180 -1.26 9.26 0.09
C ALA A 180 -2.24 8.71 1.16
N PRO A 181 -3.44 9.28 1.35
CA PRO A 181 -4.39 8.78 2.33
C PRO A 181 -5.23 7.57 1.87
N VAL A 182 -5.24 7.21 0.58
CA VAL A 182 -6.13 6.16 0.03
C VAL A 182 -5.90 4.83 0.73
N GLY A 183 -4.65 4.35 0.75
CA GLY A 183 -4.32 3.05 1.36
C GLY A 183 -4.62 3.00 2.86
N VAL A 184 -4.33 4.07 3.60
CA VAL A 184 -4.60 4.15 5.04
C VAL A 184 -6.10 4.14 5.31
N CYS A 185 -6.90 4.92 4.57
CA CYS A 185 -8.34 4.98 4.75
C CYS A 185 -9.02 3.65 4.41
N VAL A 186 -8.58 2.97 3.33
CA VAL A 186 -9.09 1.65 2.97
C VAL A 186 -8.81 0.63 4.07
N LEU A 187 -7.57 0.56 4.59
CA LEU A 187 -7.23 -0.39 5.65
C LEU A 187 -8.01 -0.11 6.94
N ILE A 188 -8.19 1.16 7.32
CA ILE A 188 -8.97 1.53 8.51
C ILE A 188 -10.44 1.15 8.32
N LEU A 189 -11.06 1.54 7.21
CA LEU A 189 -12.47 1.21 6.93
C LEU A 189 -12.74 -0.29 6.88
N LEU A 190 -11.80 -1.07 6.35
CA LEU A 190 -11.92 -2.52 6.31
C LEU A 190 -11.81 -3.13 7.71
N THR A 191 -10.83 -2.70 8.50
CA THR A 191 -10.55 -3.29 9.84
C THR A 191 -11.55 -2.86 10.91
N GLU A 192 -12.20 -1.70 10.78
CA GLU A 192 -13.22 -1.21 11.70
C GLU A 192 -14.62 -1.78 11.44
N ARG A 193 -14.85 -2.40 10.27
CA ARG A 193 -16.15 -3.02 9.91
C ARG A 193 -16.21 -4.53 10.15
N VAL A 194 -15.09 -5.15 10.49
CA VAL A 194 -14.99 -6.58 10.76
C VAL A 194 -14.45 -6.83 12.16
N SER A 195 -14.81 -7.97 12.73
CA SER A 195 -14.33 -8.41 14.04
C SER A 195 -12.83 -8.72 14.01
N LYS A 196 -12.16 -8.67 15.17
CA LYS A 196 -10.70 -8.83 15.34
C LYS A 196 -10.13 -10.07 14.64
N ARG A 197 -10.89 -11.17 14.62
CA ARG A 197 -10.54 -12.43 13.94
C ARG A 197 -10.36 -12.29 12.43
N TRP A 198 -11.13 -11.41 11.79
CA TRP A 198 -11.18 -11.25 10.33
C TRP A 198 -10.45 -10.01 9.81
N ARG A 199 -9.93 -9.15 10.72
CA ARG A 199 -9.24 -7.89 10.36
C ARG A 199 -8.11 -8.10 9.38
N SER A 200 -7.28 -9.11 9.61
CA SER A 200 -6.14 -9.34 8.72
C SER A 200 -6.55 -9.92 7.38
N GLN A 201 -7.57 -10.78 7.32
CA GLN A 201 -8.15 -11.31 6.09
C GLN A 201 -8.77 -10.18 5.25
N ALA A 202 -9.51 -9.26 5.89
CA ALA A 202 -10.07 -8.10 5.23
C ALA A 202 -8.97 -7.18 4.68
N ALA A 203 -7.89 -6.94 5.44
CA ALA A 203 -6.74 -6.19 4.95
C ALA A 203 -6.10 -6.86 3.71
N MET A 204 -6.01 -8.20 3.67
CA MET A 204 -5.48 -8.92 2.51
C MET A 204 -6.30 -8.70 1.25
N ALA A 205 -7.63 -8.57 1.35
CA ALA A 205 -8.47 -8.25 0.19
C ALA A 205 -8.09 -6.90 -0.47
N ALA A 206 -7.65 -5.91 0.32
CA ALA A 206 -7.15 -4.64 -0.19
C ALA A 206 -5.85 -4.80 -1.00
N PHE A 207 -4.90 -5.59 -0.48
CA PHE A 207 -3.64 -5.86 -1.16
C PHE A 207 -3.82 -6.75 -2.41
N THR A 208 -4.75 -7.71 -2.36
CA THR A 208 -5.16 -8.47 -3.55
C THR A 208 -5.72 -7.55 -4.63
N SER A 209 -6.58 -6.60 -4.26
CA SER A 209 -7.13 -5.60 -5.18
C SER A 209 -6.02 -4.71 -5.78
N PHE A 210 -5.04 -4.33 -4.96
CA PHE A 210 -3.86 -3.58 -5.42
C PHE A 210 -3.08 -4.36 -6.50
N SER A 211 -2.76 -5.64 -6.27
CA SER A 211 -2.06 -6.49 -7.26
C SER A 211 -2.87 -6.76 -8.52
N LEU A 212 -4.20 -6.93 -8.39
CA LEU A 212 -5.09 -7.03 -9.55
C LEU A 212 -5.06 -5.75 -10.40
N GLY A 213 -4.93 -4.58 -9.75
CA GLY A 213 -4.79 -3.30 -10.46
C GLY A 213 -3.51 -3.22 -11.28
N ILE A 214 -2.40 -3.79 -10.80
CA ILE A 214 -1.13 -3.88 -11.55
C ILE A 214 -1.28 -4.79 -12.78
N LEU A 215 -1.93 -5.96 -12.61
CA LEU A 215 -2.22 -6.85 -13.74
C LEU A 215 -3.11 -6.19 -14.77
N ALA A 216 -4.17 -5.51 -14.33
CA ALA A 216 -5.07 -4.78 -15.20
C ALA A 216 -4.34 -3.65 -15.95
N LEU A 217 -3.51 -2.86 -15.26
CA LEU A 217 -2.67 -1.83 -15.89
C LEU A 217 -1.77 -2.44 -16.97
N THR A 218 -1.12 -3.56 -16.66
CA THR A 218 -0.22 -4.24 -17.60
C THR A 218 -0.97 -4.74 -18.83
N GLY A 219 -2.18 -5.29 -18.64
CA GLY A 219 -3.07 -5.70 -19.72
C GLY A 219 -3.51 -4.51 -20.60
N ILE A 220 -3.97 -3.42 -19.99
CA ILE A 220 -4.35 -2.20 -20.71
C ILE A 220 -3.14 -1.62 -21.47
N ALA A 221 -1.97 -1.57 -20.85
CA ALA A 221 -0.74 -1.09 -21.47
C ALA A 221 -0.24 -1.97 -22.62
N PHE A 222 -0.54 -3.28 -22.58
CA PHE A 222 -0.24 -4.20 -23.68
C PHE A 222 -1.18 -3.95 -24.87
N LEU A 223 -2.48 -3.82 -24.61
CA LEU A 223 -3.49 -3.53 -25.64
C LEU A 223 -3.30 -2.15 -26.28
N THR A 224 -2.81 -1.18 -25.51
CA THR A 224 -2.60 0.20 -25.98
C THR A 224 -1.19 0.50 -26.50
N ARG A 225 -0.31 -0.51 -26.62
CA ARG A 225 1.11 -0.34 -26.99
C ARG A 225 1.35 0.42 -28.30
N GLY A 226 0.44 0.33 -29.26
CA GLY A 226 0.54 1.02 -30.57
C GLY A 226 -0.09 2.42 -30.60
N PHE A 227 -0.80 2.81 -29.54
CA PHE A 227 -1.50 4.08 -29.43
C PHE A 227 -0.70 5.07 -28.55
N SER A 228 -1.14 6.33 -28.49
CA SER A 228 -0.54 7.32 -27.59
C SER A 228 -0.74 6.93 -26.12
N TRP A 229 0.27 7.20 -25.29
CA TRP A 229 0.25 7.03 -23.84
C TRP A 229 -0.96 7.72 -23.15
N ARG A 230 -1.55 8.74 -23.77
CA ARG A 230 -2.76 9.42 -23.28
C ARG A 230 -3.95 8.48 -23.12
N TYR A 231 -4.09 7.47 -23.99
CA TYR A 231 -5.14 6.47 -23.87
C TYR A 231 -5.00 5.64 -22.59
N LEU A 232 -3.76 5.32 -22.17
CA LEU A 232 -3.52 4.59 -20.93
C LEU A 232 -4.07 5.35 -19.71
N TYR A 233 -3.93 6.67 -19.69
CA TYR A 233 -4.51 7.52 -18.66
C TYR A 233 -6.03 7.61 -18.75
N LEU A 234 -6.62 7.70 -19.95
CA LEU A 234 -8.08 7.69 -20.12
C LEU A 234 -8.72 6.40 -19.59
N TRP A 235 -8.18 5.24 -19.99
CA TRP A 235 -8.69 3.92 -19.61
C TRP A 235 -8.57 3.61 -18.11
N THR A 236 -7.63 4.25 -17.41
CA THR A 236 -7.44 4.05 -15.96
C THR A 236 -8.15 5.11 -15.11
N SER A 237 -8.22 6.36 -15.59
CA SER A 237 -8.83 7.47 -14.84
C SER A 237 -10.36 7.45 -14.88
N ILE A 238 -10.99 7.17 -16.03
CA ILE A 238 -12.46 7.19 -16.15
C ILE A 238 -13.11 6.17 -15.21
N PRO A 239 -12.69 4.89 -15.19
CA PRO A 239 -13.26 3.92 -14.25
C PRO A 239 -12.92 4.25 -12.79
N GLY A 240 -11.77 4.88 -12.54
CA GLY A 240 -11.40 5.37 -11.20
C GLY A 240 -12.33 6.47 -10.68
N ILE A 241 -12.71 7.43 -11.54
CA ILE A 241 -13.69 8.48 -11.20
C ILE A 241 -15.03 7.82 -10.88
N LEU A 242 -15.52 6.93 -11.74
CA LEU A 242 -16.79 6.22 -11.51
C LEU A 242 -16.77 5.40 -10.22
N CYS A 243 -15.65 4.73 -9.93
CA CYS A 243 -15.47 3.99 -8.68
C CYS A 243 -15.51 4.93 -7.46
N SER A 244 -14.85 6.09 -7.51
CA SER A 244 -14.86 7.04 -6.40
C SER A 244 -16.26 7.56 -6.08
N VAL A 245 -17.06 7.83 -7.12
CA VAL A 245 -18.46 8.24 -6.99
C VAL A 245 -19.31 7.09 -6.45
N ALA A 246 -19.13 5.86 -6.94
CA ALA A 246 -19.82 4.69 -6.44
C ALA A 246 -19.50 4.42 -4.96
N CYS A 247 -18.23 4.51 -4.54
CA CYS A 247 -17.83 4.39 -3.14
C CYS A 247 -18.50 5.45 -2.26
N TYR A 248 -18.69 6.68 -2.75
CA TYR A 248 -19.37 7.72 -1.98
C TYR A 248 -20.83 7.36 -1.65
N PHE A 249 -21.56 6.78 -2.60
CA PHE A 249 -22.96 6.42 -2.40
C PHE A 249 -23.14 5.09 -1.66
N PHE A 250 -22.37 4.05 -2.01
CA PHE A 250 -22.61 2.69 -1.52
C PHE A 250 -21.77 2.30 -0.29
N ALA A 251 -20.65 2.97 -0.01
CA ALA A 251 -19.84 2.62 1.15
C ALA A 251 -20.43 3.19 2.45
N PHE A 252 -20.31 2.43 3.54
CA PHE A 252 -20.67 2.92 4.88
C PHE A 252 -19.56 3.76 5.51
N GLU A 253 -19.87 4.52 6.55
CA GLU A 253 -18.82 5.15 7.35
C GLU A 253 -18.33 4.19 8.45
N SER A 254 -17.16 4.45 9.03
CA SER A 254 -16.71 3.72 10.21
C SER A 254 -17.68 3.90 11.40
N PRO A 255 -18.21 2.81 11.99
CA PRO A 255 -19.05 2.88 13.19
C PRO A 255 -18.32 3.54 14.36
N ARG A 256 -17.01 3.26 14.49
CA ARG A 256 -16.17 3.81 15.57
C ARG A 256 -16.02 5.32 15.44
N TRP A 257 -15.74 5.81 14.23
CA TRP A 257 -15.62 7.25 14.00
C TRP A 257 -16.94 7.98 14.24
N LEU A 258 -18.07 7.40 13.80
CA LEU A 258 -19.40 7.98 14.04
C LEU A 258 -19.71 8.08 15.54
N TYR A 259 -19.39 7.04 16.30
CA TYR A 259 -19.58 7.03 17.75
C TYR A 259 -18.68 8.07 18.45
N MET A 260 -17.39 8.14 18.09
CA MET A 260 -16.45 9.15 18.63
C MET A 260 -16.84 10.60 18.30
N GLN A 261 -17.60 10.81 17.22
CA GLN A 261 -18.14 12.12 16.81
C GLN A 261 -19.50 12.45 17.46
N GLY A 262 -19.99 11.63 18.39
CA GLY A 262 -21.30 11.83 19.04
C GLY A 262 -22.51 11.48 18.15
N ARG A 263 -22.30 10.92 16.95
CA ARG A 263 -23.36 10.48 16.02
C ARG A 263 -23.78 9.03 16.30
N GLU A 264 -24.24 8.79 17.53
CA GLU A 264 -24.55 7.44 18.02
C GLU A 264 -25.63 6.73 17.18
N ASN A 265 -26.70 7.45 16.80
CA ASN A 265 -27.80 6.88 16.00
C ASN A 265 -27.32 6.36 14.63
N ASP A 266 -26.40 7.09 13.99
CA ASP A 266 -25.85 6.69 12.70
C ASP A 266 -24.91 5.48 12.86
N ALA A 267 -24.11 5.45 13.94
CA ALA A 267 -23.25 4.31 14.25
C ALA A 267 -24.07 3.02 14.45
N VAL A 268 -25.17 3.10 15.21
CA VAL A 268 -26.11 2.00 15.43
C VAL A 268 -26.78 1.57 14.12
N ALA A 269 -27.18 2.51 13.26
CA ALA A 269 -27.76 2.19 11.96
C ALA A 269 -26.76 1.42 11.06
N VAL A 270 -25.49 1.82 11.04
CA VAL A 270 -24.45 1.10 10.29
C VAL A 270 -24.23 -0.30 10.88
N LEU A 271 -24.14 -0.45 12.21
CA LEU A 271 -23.97 -1.76 12.84
C LEU A 271 -25.15 -2.71 12.55
N ARG A 272 -26.38 -2.20 12.57
CA ARG A 272 -27.57 -2.97 12.15
C ARG A 272 -27.46 -3.42 10.69
N SER A 273 -27.04 -2.53 9.79
CA SER A 273 -26.85 -2.86 8.36
C SER A 273 -25.76 -3.92 8.11
N LEU A 274 -24.78 -4.02 9.00
CA LEU A 274 -23.72 -5.03 8.97
C LEU A 274 -24.17 -6.36 9.61
N GLY A 275 -25.43 -6.47 10.06
CA GLY A 275 -26.05 -7.66 10.62
C GLY A 275 -25.71 -7.92 12.09
N SER A 276 -25.49 -6.85 12.86
CA SER A 276 -25.48 -6.94 14.32
C SER A 276 -26.90 -7.26 14.81
N ASN A 277 -27.09 -8.49 15.31
CA ASN A 277 -28.37 -8.99 15.83
C ASN A 277 -28.59 -8.67 17.30
N THR A 278 -27.58 -8.15 18.00
CA THR A 278 -27.76 -7.67 19.36
C THR A 278 -28.66 -6.45 19.29
N LEU A 279 -29.83 -6.54 19.94
CA LEU A 279 -30.58 -5.37 20.39
C LEU A 279 -29.57 -4.49 21.10
N ILE A 280 -29.03 -3.48 20.41
CA ILE A 280 -28.23 -2.44 21.02
C ILE A 280 -29.19 -1.77 21.98
N SER A 281 -29.15 -2.26 23.22
CA SER A 281 -29.87 -1.73 24.35
C SER A 281 -29.56 -0.24 24.40
N PRO A 282 -30.50 0.64 24.79
CA PRO A 282 -30.24 2.06 25.00
C PRO A 282 -29.14 2.38 26.05
N ASN A 283 -28.44 1.36 26.53
CA ASN A 283 -27.33 1.39 27.48
C ASN A 283 -25.96 1.13 26.82
N LEU A 284 -25.73 1.48 25.55
CA LEU A 284 -24.34 1.81 25.20
C LEU A 284 -23.95 2.93 26.17
N PRO A 285 -22.83 2.84 26.91
CA PRO A 285 -22.38 3.97 27.70
C PRO A 285 -22.40 5.17 26.76
N LYS A 286 -23.16 6.22 27.11
CA LYS A 286 -23.13 7.45 26.32
C LYS A 286 -21.66 7.78 26.16
N ALA A 287 -21.22 8.06 24.93
CA ALA A 287 -19.86 8.53 24.73
C ALA A 287 -19.66 9.63 25.77
N VAL A 288 -18.84 9.38 26.80
CA VAL A 288 -18.57 10.32 27.89
C VAL A 288 -18.39 11.66 27.20
N ASN A 289 -19.07 12.72 27.64
CA ASN A 289 -19.07 14.05 27.03
C ASN A 289 -17.63 14.52 26.75
N THR A 290 -17.05 14.05 25.64
CA THR A 290 -15.70 14.34 25.19
C THR A 290 -15.78 15.45 24.13
N GLU A 291 -16.93 16.14 24.05
CA GLU A 291 -17.09 17.38 23.32
C GLU A 291 -16.20 18.51 23.88
N GLN A 292 -15.66 18.38 25.11
CA GLN A 292 -14.71 19.34 25.68
C GLN A 292 -13.24 18.91 25.68
N GLN A 293 -12.90 17.64 25.40
CA GLN A 293 -11.50 17.21 25.35
C GLN A 293 -10.98 16.91 23.93
N ILE A 294 -11.81 16.49 22.97
CA ILE A 294 -11.33 16.17 21.61
C ILE A 294 -11.23 17.41 20.69
N THR A 295 -12.03 18.45 20.92
CA THR A 295 -12.06 19.66 20.08
C THR A 295 -10.85 20.59 20.26
N LYS A 296 -9.95 20.34 21.22
CA LYS A 296 -8.72 21.13 21.43
C LYS A 296 -7.48 20.30 21.79
N THR A 297 -7.41 19.00 21.48
CA THR A 297 -6.08 18.36 21.43
C THR A 297 -5.42 18.78 20.12
N ASN A 298 -4.70 19.91 20.17
CA ASN A 298 -3.76 20.28 19.11
C ASN A 298 -2.95 19.03 18.75
N ILE A 299 -2.79 18.73 17.45
CA ILE A 299 -1.99 17.61 16.96
C ILE A 299 -0.61 17.58 17.62
N PHE A 300 -0.06 18.77 17.91
CA PHE A 300 1.16 18.97 18.69
C PHE A 300 1.11 18.41 20.12
N THR A 301 -0.02 18.48 20.82
CA THR A 301 -0.22 17.90 22.15
C THR A 301 -0.22 16.37 22.08
N SER A 302 -0.92 15.77 21.11
CA SER A 302 -0.93 14.32 20.90
C SER A 302 0.45 13.79 20.48
N LEU A 303 1.15 14.50 19.59
CA LEU A 303 2.54 14.21 19.23
C LEU A 303 3.48 14.34 20.43
N LYS A 304 3.31 15.37 21.27
CA LYS A 304 4.11 15.57 22.48
C LYS A 304 3.93 14.44 23.50
N ILE A 305 2.70 13.94 23.66
CA ILE A 305 2.40 12.79 24.53
C ILE A 305 3.05 11.51 23.97
N LEU A 306 2.96 11.29 22.65
CA LEU A 306 3.54 10.13 22.00
C LEU A 306 5.08 10.14 22.04
N VAL A 307 5.68 11.32 21.85
CA VAL A 307 7.14 11.53 21.91
C VAL A 307 7.66 11.50 23.34
N GLY A 308 6.82 11.80 24.34
CA GLY A 308 7.18 11.75 25.75
C GLY A 308 7.45 10.33 26.28
N LYS A 309 6.84 9.30 25.68
CA LYS A 309 7.05 7.90 26.10
C LYS A 309 8.15 7.24 25.27
N ARG A 310 9.29 6.93 25.91
CA ARG A 310 10.47 6.31 25.24
C ARG A 310 10.13 5.01 24.50
N TRP A 311 9.24 4.17 25.04
CA TRP A 311 8.81 2.93 24.40
C TRP A 311 8.01 3.19 23.10
N ALA A 312 7.15 4.22 23.08
CA ALA A 312 6.32 4.56 21.93
C ALA A 312 7.18 5.11 20.79
N VAL A 313 8.15 5.96 21.10
CA VAL A 313 9.14 6.47 20.13
C VAL A 313 9.97 5.35 19.53
N MET A 314 10.49 4.43 20.36
CA MET A 314 11.27 3.29 19.86
C MET A 314 10.45 2.40 18.92
N ARG A 315 9.17 2.13 19.25
CA ARG A 315 8.27 1.35 18.41
C ARG A 315 7.92 2.07 17.11
N LEU A 316 7.68 3.39 17.18
CA LEU A 316 7.42 4.23 16.01
C LEU A 316 8.61 4.22 15.06
N LEU A 317 9.83 4.49 15.57
CA LEU A 317 11.05 4.47 14.78
C LEU A 317 11.30 3.10 14.13
N ALA A 318 11.13 2.01 14.89
CA ALA A 318 11.26 0.66 14.33
C ALA A 318 10.23 0.41 13.20
N SER A 319 8.98 0.83 13.39
CA SER A 319 7.95 0.68 12.36
C SER A 319 8.21 1.56 11.12
N MET A 320 8.77 2.75 11.30
CA MET A 320 9.16 3.64 10.20
C MET A 320 10.32 3.06 9.39
N LEU A 321 11.34 2.52 10.06
CA LEU A 321 12.49 1.88 9.39
C LEU A 321 12.05 0.63 8.62
N LEU A 322 11.21 -0.22 9.22
CA LEU A 322 10.64 -1.39 8.55
C LEU A 322 9.76 -1.00 7.36
N GLY A 323 8.89 -0.01 7.54
CA GLY A 323 8.03 0.50 6.47
C GLY A 323 8.81 1.12 5.32
N PHE A 324 9.86 1.89 5.64
CA PHE A 324 10.77 2.47 4.65
C PHE A 324 11.51 1.39 3.85
N GLY A 325 12.09 0.40 4.52
CA GLY A 325 12.78 -0.71 3.86
C GLY A 325 11.85 -1.53 2.96
N ASN A 326 10.66 -1.89 3.46
CA ASN A 326 9.65 -2.59 2.67
C ASN A 326 9.17 -1.76 1.47
N GLY A 327 8.98 -0.45 1.66
CA GLY A 327 8.62 0.47 0.59
C GLY A 327 9.69 0.56 -0.49
N LEU A 328 10.97 0.70 -0.11
CA LEU A 328 12.09 0.73 -1.06
C LEU A 328 12.18 -0.56 -1.87
N LEU A 329 12.07 -1.72 -1.22
CA LEU A 329 12.14 -3.02 -1.90
C LEU A 329 10.97 -3.21 -2.87
N TYR A 330 9.74 -2.97 -2.41
CA TYR A 330 8.55 -3.18 -3.20
C TYR A 330 8.47 -2.18 -4.37
N PHE A 331 8.47 -0.87 -4.08
CA PHE A 331 8.36 0.15 -5.13
C PHE A 331 9.62 0.22 -6.01
N GLY A 332 10.81 -0.01 -5.45
CA GLY A 332 12.05 -0.04 -6.21
C GLY A 332 12.09 -1.17 -7.23
N MET A 333 11.65 -2.38 -6.85
CA MET A 333 11.56 -3.51 -7.78
C MET A 333 10.58 -3.21 -8.93
N PHE A 334 9.39 -2.68 -8.62
CA PHE A 334 8.38 -2.37 -9.65
C PHE A 334 8.80 -1.22 -10.57
N LEU A 335 9.29 -0.10 -10.02
CA LEU A 335 9.72 1.05 -10.83
C LEU A 335 10.98 0.73 -11.66
N GLY A 336 11.83 -0.18 -11.17
CA GLY A 336 13.03 -0.65 -11.85
C GLY A 336 12.81 -1.75 -12.89
N VAL A 337 11.58 -2.20 -13.15
CA VAL A 337 11.29 -3.31 -14.08
C VAL A 337 11.87 -3.08 -15.48
N GLY A 338 11.94 -1.82 -15.93
CA GLY A 338 12.52 -1.46 -17.22
C GLY A 338 14.01 -1.79 -17.37
N ASN A 339 14.75 -1.87 -16.26
CA ASN A 339 16.20 -2.07 -16.27
C ASN A 339 16.63 -3.54 -16.29
N LEU A 340 15.69 -4.48 -16.13
CA LEU A 340 15.98 -5.91 -16.00
C LEU A 340 16.33 -6.60 -17.34
N GLY A 341 16.35 -5.88 -18.46
CA GLY A 341 16.67 -6.43 -19.79
C GLY A 341 15.62 -7.39 -20.38
N PHE A 342 14.62 -7.80 -19.59
CA PHE A 342 13.47 -8.60 -20.02
C PHE A 342 12.31 -7.71 -20.52
N ASN A 343 11.33 -8.35 -21.16
CA ASN A 343 10.12 -7.65 -21.59
C ASN A 343 9.33 -7.14 -20.38
N ILE A 344 9.19 -5.81 -20.27
CA ILE A 344 8.52 -5.14 -19.15
C ILE A 344 7.12 -5.68 -18.83
N TYR A 345 6.37 -6.14 -19.85
CA TYR A 345 5.00 -6.64 -19.66
C TYR A 345 5.01 -7.99 -18.97
N LEU A 346 5.87 -8.92 -19.43
CA LEU A 346 6.00 -10.25 -18.83
C LEU A 346 6.51 -10.16 -17.39
N THR A 347 7.54 -9.35 -17.17
CA THR A 347 8.09 -9.15 -15.81
C THR A 347 7.06 -8.54 -14.86
N SER A 348 6.27 -7.57 -15.33
CA SER A 348 5.19 -6.98 -14.53
C SER A 348 4.09 -7.99 -14.21
N VAL A 349 3.71 -8.84 -15.18
CA VAL A 349 2.74 -9.93 -14.95
C VAL A 349 3.26 -10.93 -13.93
N PHE A 350 4.51 -11.38 -14.07
CA PHE A 350 5.10 -12.33 -13.12
C PHE A 350 5.17 -11.75 -11.70
N ASN A 351 5.60 -10.50 -11.55
CA ASN A 351 5.65 -9.84 -10.24
C ASN A 351 4.26 -9.73 -9.59
N ALA A 352 3.24 -9.37 -10.38
CA ALA A 352 1.88 -9.24 -9.86
C ALA A 352 1.25 -10.62 -9.55
N LEU A 353 1.47 -11.64 -10.38
CA LEU A 353 1.04 -13.02 -10.10
C LEU A 353 1.71 -13.59 -8.85
N LEU A 354 3.02 -13.40 -8.70
CA LEU A 354 3.75 -13.84 -7.52
C LEU A 354 3.22 -13.16 -6.25
N SER A 355 2.87 -11.87 -6.35
CA SER A 355 2.23 -11.13 -5.25
C SER A 355 0.85 -11.70 -4.90
N LEU A 356 0.03 -12.05 -5.90
CA LEU A 356 -1.28 -12.68 -5.67
C LEU A 356 -1.16 -14.06 -5.01
N VAL A 357 -0.22 -14.89 -5.46
CA VAL A 357 0.07 -16.19 -4.84
C VAL A 357 0.50 -16.01 -3.39
N SER A 358 1.38 -15.04 -3.12
CA SER A 358 1.82 -14.71 -1.76
C SER A 358 0.66 -14.28 -0.86
N TYR A 359 -0.24 -13.40 -1.32
CA TYR A 359 -1.41 -12.97 -0.57
C TYR A 359 -2.42 -14.11 -0.34
N ALA A 360 -2.62 -14.97 -1.34
CA ALA A 360 -3.48 -16.14 -1.19
C ALA A 360 -2.93 -17.13 -0.14
N LEU A 361 -1.63 -17.41 -0.16
CA LEU A 361 -0.97 -18.25 0.85
C LEU A 361 -1.05 -17.63 2.26
N THR A 362 -0.89 -16.31 2.34
CA THR A 362 -1.00 -15.57 3.61
C THR A 362 -2.43 -15.62 4.17
N PHE A 363 -3.42 -15.48 3.29
CA PHE A 363 -4.84 -15.53 3.63
C PHE A 363 -5.29 -16.93 4.08
N LEU A 364 -4.88 -17.99 3.36
CA LEU A 364 -5.37 -19.35 3.60
C LEU A 364 -4.66 -20.07 4.75
N TRP A 365 -3.34 -19.90 4.89
CA TRP A 365 -2.53 -20.78 5.74
C TRP A 365 -1.74 -20.02 6.80
N TRP A 366 -1.00 -18.99 6.37
CA TRP A 366 0.06 -18.43 7.20
C TRP A 366 -0.48 -17.75 8.47
N MET A 367 -1.57 -16.99 8.36
CA MET A 367 -2.11 -16.25 9.50
C MET A 367 -2.90 -17.09 10.50
N GLN A 368 -3.26 -18.32 10.15
CA GLN A 368 -3.96 -19.22 11.06
C GLN A 368 -2.99 -20.04 11.92
N HIS A 369 -1.78 -20.29 11.42
CA HIS A 369 -0.83 -21.21 12.04
C HIS A 369 0.47 -20.56 12.52
N CYS A 370 0.84 -19.38 12.02
CA CYS A 370 2.09 -18.72 12.38
C CYS A 370 1.88 -17.44 13.19
N ASN A 371 2.68 -17.28 14.24
CA ASN A 371 2.73 -16.04 15.02
C ASN A 371 3.29 -14.88 14.17
N ARG A 372 2.71 -13.68 14.30
CA ARG A 372 3.02 -12.50 13.46
C ARG A 372 4.49 -12.05 13.55
N LYS A 373 5.07 -12.05 14.75
CA LYS A 373 6.44 -11.55 15.00
C LYS A 373 7.55 -12.40 14.37
N PRO A 374 7.65 -13.73 14.62
CA PRO A 374 8.66 -14.56 13.97
C PRO A 374 8.45 -14.63 12.46
N SER A 375 7.21 -14.56 11.98
CA SER A 375 6.91 -14.46 10.57
C SER A 375 7.48 -13.18 9.94
N LEU A 376 7.25 -12.02 10.55
CA LEU A 376 7.76 -10.75 10.02
C LEU A 376 9.30 -10.76 9.97
N LEU A 377 9.94 -11.20 11.05
CA LEU A 377 11.40 -11.31 11.10
C LEU A 377 11.92 -12.29 10.05
N GLY A 378 11.32 -13.47 9.92
CA GLY A 378 11.69 -14.48 8.93
C GLY A 378 11.54 -14.00 7.49
N PHE A 379 10.44 -13.33 7.15
CA PHE A 379 10.27 -12.79 5.80
C PHE A 379 11.24 -11.64 5.50
N CYS A 380 11.51 -10.77 6.47
CA CYS A 380 12.49 -9.70 6.30
C CYS A 380 13.92 -10.25 6.10
N THR A 381 14.32 -11.28 6.86
CA THR A 381 15.66 -11.88 6.71
C THR A 381 15.80 -12.63 5.39
N ILE A 382 14.77 -13.39 4.98
CA ILE A 382 14.75 -14.07 3.67
C ILE A 382 14.79 -13.04 2.54
N SER A 383 14.02 -11.96 2.63
CA SER A 383 14.04 -10.88 1.65
C SER A 383 15.40 -10.18 1.57
N GLY A 384 16.04 -9.90 2.70
CA GLY A 384 17.40 -9.34 2.72
C GLY A 384 18.44 -10.30 2.11
N ALA A 385 18.38 -11.58 2.49
CA ALA A 385 19.29 -12.61 1.97
C ALA A 385 19.14 -12.79 0.45
N THR A 386 17.91 -12.81 -0.06
CA THR A 386 17.63 -12.92 -1.50
C THR A 386 18.12 -11.69 -2.28
N CYS A 387 17.99 -10.48 -1.74
CA CYS A 387 18.55 -9.28 -2.36
C CYS A 387 20.08 -9.31 -2.43
N ILE A 388 20.75 -9.75 -1.35
CA ILE A 388 22.21 -9.93 -1.35
C ILE A 388 22.61 -11.02 -2.35
N ALA A 389 21.84 -12.13 -2.42
CA ALA A 389 22.06 -13.19 -3.38
C ALA A 389 21.89 -12.72 -4.83
N MET A 390 20.95 -11.82 -5.13
CA MET A 390 20.81 -11.21 -6.47
C MET A 390 22.03 -10.33 -6.82
N ILE A 391 22.54 -9.55 -5.87
CA ILE A 391 23.74 -8.72 -6.09
C ILE A 391 24.95 -9.62 -6.34
N LEU A 392 25.16 -10.65 -5.50
CA LEU A 392 26.22 -11.63 -5.73
C LEU A 392 26.03 -12.33 -7.07
N GLY A 393 24.81 -12.75 -7.40
CA GLY A 393 24.43 -13.28 -8.71
C GLY A 393 24.87 -12.37 -9.85
N SER A 394 24.54 -11.08 -9.80
CA SER A 394 24.94 -10.11 -10.83
C SER A 394 26.45 -9.91 -10.97
N VAL A 395 27.22 -10.07 -9.89
CA VAL A 395 28.68 -10.05 -9.91
C VAL A 395 29.24 -11.35 -10.51
N PHE A 396 28.57 -12.48 -10.27
CA PHE A 396 28.96 -13.79 -10.77
C PHE A 396 28.34 -14.12 -12.14
N ASP A 397 27.39 -13.34 -12.66
CA ASP A 397 26.71 -13.57 -13.94
C ASP A 397 27.69 -13.71 -15.13
N PRO A 398 28.75 -12.87 -15.28
CA PRO A 398 29.74 -13.06 -16.34
C PRO A 398 30.51 -14.38 -16.21
N ILE A 399 30.77 -14.81 -14.97
CA ILE A 399 31.53 -16.02 -14.63
C ILE A 399 30.65 -17.27 -14.79
N MET A 400 29.37 -17.17 -14.43
CA MET A 400 28.35 -18.22 -14.56
C MET A 400 27.93 -18.43 -16.01
N ILE A 401 27.84 -17.38 -16.82
CA ILE A 401 27.63 -17.51 -18.28
C ILE A 401 28.82 -18.23 -18.93
N LEU A 402 30.04 -18.00 -18.43
CA LEU A 402 31.25 -18.69 -18.90
C LEU A 402 31.26 -20.18 -18.52
N ILE A 403 30.80 -20.54 -17.31
CA ILE A 403 30.74 -21.92 -16.80
C ILE A 403 29.52 -22.69 -17.35
N GLY A 404 28.35 -22.04 -17.42
CA GLY A 404 27.09 -22.60 -17.92
C GLY A 404 27.12 -22.94 -19.40
N ARG A 405 28.06 -22.38 -20.16
CA ARG A 405 28.34 -22.77 -21.55
C ARG A 405 28.83 -24.22 -21.69
N LYS A 406 29.38 -24.82 -20.61
CA LYS A 406 29.81 -26.23 -20.57
C LYS A 406 28.72 -27.19 -20.08
N ASN A 407 27.87 -26.79 -19.14
CA ASN A 407 26.77 -27.63 -18.61
C ASN A 407 25.73 -26.78 -17.86
N ILE A 408 24.47 -26.81 -18.33
CA ILE A 408 23.35 -26.01 -17.80
C ILE A 408 22.99 -26.35 -16.34
N ILE A 409 23.28 -27.57 -15.89
CA ILE A 409 22.85 -28.13 -14.59
C ILE A 409 23.58 -27.47 -13.39
N TYR A 410 24.84 -27.05 -13.55
CA TYR A 410 25.62 -26.45 -12.45
C TYR A 410 25.11 -25.08 -12.01
N SER A 411 24.57 -24.30 -12.96
CA SER A 411 24.00 -22.97 -12.67
C SER A 411 22.79 -23.10 -11.74
N TYR A 412 21.85 -24.00 -12.07
CA TYR A 412 20.66 -24.24 -11.25
C TYR A 412 20.96 -24.91 -9.89
N GLY A 413 21.99 -25.77 -9.83
CA GLY A 413 22.41 -26.43 -8.58
C GLY A 413 22.96 -25.47 -7.52
N ILE A 414 23.72 -24.46 -7.93
CA ILE A 414 24.30 -23.45 -7.02
C ILE A 414 23.20 -22.52 -6.45
N PHE A 415 22.23 -22.14 -7.29
CA PHE A 415 21.06 -21.38 -6.84
C PHE A 415 20.15 -22.17 -5.88
N GLY A 416 19.98 -23.48 -6.10
CA GLY A 416 19.23 -24.34 -5.18
C GLY A 416 19.91 -24.50 -3.81
N LEU A 417 21.24 -24.67 -3.78
CA LEU A 417 22.00 -24.88 -2.55
C LEU A 417 22.07 -23.62 -1.67
N THR A 418 22.20 -22.45 -2.28
CA THR A 418 22.21 -21.15 -1.56
C THR A 418 20.86 -20.86 -0.91
N MET A 419 19.74 -21.18 -1.58
CA MET A 419 18.40 -21.06 -1.01
C MET A 419 18.17 -22.00 0.19
N LEU A 420 18.69 -23.23 0.12
CA LEU A 420 18.62 -24.19 1.22
C LEU A 420 19.44 -23.74 2.45
N LEU A 421 20.64 -23.20 2.24
CA LEU A 421 21.51 -22.69 3.31
C LEU A 421 20.92 -21.46 4.02
N CYS A 422 20.35 -20.52 3.27
CA CYS A 422 19.66 -19.37 3.86
C CYS A 422 18.38 -19.78 4.61
N GLY A 423 17.61 -20.75 4.08
CA GLY A 423 16.45 -21.30 4.78
C GLY A 423 16.78 -21.97 6.12
N PHE A 424 17.93 -22.67 6.19
CA PHE A 424 18.39 -23.31 7.41
C PHE A 424 18.84 -22.30 8.49
N LEU A 425 19.50 -21.21 8.09
CA LEU A 425 19.94 -20.15 9.02
C LEU A 425 18.76 -19.42 9.70
N VAL A 426 17.63 -19.31 9.01
CA VAL A 426 16.40 -18.70 9.56
C VAL A 426 15.76 -19.58 10.64
N LEU A 427 15.87 -20.90 10.52
CA LEU A 427 15.40 -21.86 11.54
C LEU A 427 16.26 -21.84 12.82
N CYS A 428 17.51 -21.37 12.73
CA CYS A 428 18.44 -21.31 13.86
C CYS A 428 18.33 -20.02 14.70
N LEU A 429 17.43 -19.08 14.40
CA LEU A 429 17.27 -17.86 15.17
C LEU A 429 16.50 -18.13 16.49
N PRO A 430 17.12 -17.88 17.67
CA PRO A 430 16.52 -18.15 18.98
C PRO A 430 15.29 -17.28 19.32
N GLU A 431 15.02 -16.24 18.53
CA GLU A 431 13.89 -15.31 18.71
C GLU A 431 12.55 -15.83 18.17
N THR A 432 12.52 -17.05 17.61
CA THR A 432 11.29 -17.77 17.29
C THR A 432 10.61 -18.40 18.52
N ARG A 433 11.23 -18.33 19.70
CA ARG A 433 10.76 -18.94 20.95
C ARG A 433 9.71 -18.09 21.68
N GLY A 434 8.51 -18.01 21.08
CA GLY A 434 7.24 -18.05 21.80
C GLY A 434 6.93 -16.98 22.86
N LYS A 435 7.20 -15.69 22.62
CA LYS A 435 6.59 -14.62 23.43
C LYS A 435 5.45 -13.93 22.67
N VAL A 436 4.25 -13.99 23.24
CA VAL A 436 3.04 -13.31 22.77
C VAL A 436 3.17 -11.82 23.09
N LEU A 437 2.74 -10.96 22.17
CA LEU A 437 2.74 -9.50 22.34
C LEU A 437 1.33 -9.04 22.70
N CYS A 438 1.23 -7.95 23.46
CA CYS A 438 -0.02 -7.27 23.76
C CYS A 438 -0.64 -6.67 22.49
N ASP A 439 -1.93 -6.90 22.29
CA ASP A 439 -2.70 -6.44 21.13
C ASP A 439 -3.20 -5.01 21.29
N THR A 440 -3.26 -4.51 22.53
CA THR A 440 -3.74 -3.15 22.84
C THR A 440 -2.69 -2.35 23.62
N MET A 441 -2.81 -1.03 23.57
CA MET A 441 -1.94 -0.12 24.34
C MET A 441 -2.13 -0.33 25.84
N GLU A 442 -3.36 -0.62 26.27
CA GLU A 442 -3.73 -0.87 27.67
C GLU A 442 -3.11 -2.16 28.21
N GLU A 443 -3.09 -3.25 27.42
CA GLU A 443 -2.42 -4.50 27.80
C GLU A 443 -0.90 -4.30 27.98
N GLN A 444 -0.29 -3.44 27.16
CA GLN A 444 1.13 -3.12 27.27
C GLN A 444 1.43 -2.27 28.51
N GLU A 445 0.58 -1.28 28.81
CA GLU A 445 0.71 -0.45 30.01
C GLU A 445 0.48 -1.25 31.30
N LEU A 446 -0.43 -2.22 31.30
CA LEU A 446 -0.61 -3.17 32.41
C LEU A 446 0.61 -4.07 32.63
N MET A 447 1.27 -4.51 31.55
CA MET A 447 2.49 -5.33 31.63
C MET A 447 3.71 -4.55 32.11
N ASP A 448 3.81 -3.26 31.81
CA ASP A 448 4.91 -2.40 32.27
C ASP A 448 4.66 -1.89 33.71
N ASN A 449 3.41 -1.71 34.14
CA ASN A 449 3.08 -1.37 35.53
C ASN A 449 3.22 -2.55 36.51
N ASN A 450 3.20 -3.79 36.00
CA ASN A 450 3.37 -5.03 36.78
C ASN A 450 4.83 -5.54 36.83
N LYS A 451 5.79 -4.78 36.28
CA LYS A 451 7.23 -5.01 36.41
C LYS A 451 7.86 -3.95 37.29
#